data_AF-A0A8H5H3W8-F1
#
_entry.id   AF-A0A8H5H3W8-F1
#
_cell.length_a   1.000
_cell.length_b   1.000
_cell.length_c   1.000
_cell.angle_alpha   90.00
_cell.angle_beta   90.00
_cell.angle_gamma   90.00
#
_symmetry.space_group_name_H-M   'P 1'
#
loop_
_entity.id
_entity.type
_entity.pdbx_description
1 polymer ?
#
loop_
_entity_poly.entity_id
_entity_poly.type
_entity_poly.pdbx_seq_one_letter_code
_entity_poly.pdbx_strand_id
1 'polypeptide(L)'
;MAGDSQATFSKSVEAKIRDTYDYRCVICLNFVQTSQCAHIIDVATAGNQQLRNAVRLGVLPANYEMNAEMNGLVQCPSCHSYFTANYVVLSLPIPILLYLQRYVARTPKAERRPLHEVFDLLVDASHGLEVKLPDAEAIFPYLGLFTMVNLKPIEGSIATLYLPCISIISGRTFVVAPSNTSPSAEKAARIFDPSTINKDTPVNLGIIPLSPQDQANETRYWRLPVSTAAIFAALIERLAYDSFESEDIILASSIRDILNLQSHNYYLPDEDAEGSEPSAGSGPSGGGGRGGRRGGAGGSKRKNTGGKSSPSSGKGKKKARKVSGVGDGTGDCGEPSEASARSQSGHSHHQEITSSSRNLEDEALVQLIDAGSDNSDLGSGRSISAISPHDEDNPDQWRFGPSFSTNKIIFTARAVNLT
;
A
#
# COMPACT_ATOMS: atom_id res chain seq x y z
N MET A 1 -27.29 5.04 3.76
CA MET A 1 -26.38 6.19 3.70
C MET A 1 -25.55 6.17 4.98
N ALA A 2 -24.31 5.68 4.89
CA ALA A 2 -23.36 5.77 6.00
C ALA A 2 -22.93 7.23 6.10
N GLY A 3 -23.10 7.85 7.27
CA GLY A 3 -22.70 9.24 7.48
C GLY A 3 -21.19 9.36 7.34
N ASP A 4 -20.76 10.28 6.49
CA ASP A 4 -19.38 10.72 6.29
C ASP A 4 -18.82 11.32 7.59
N SER A 5 -18.48 10.48 8.57
CA SER A 5 -17.45 10.84 9.53
C SER A 5 -16.11 10.55 8.85
N GLN A 6 -15.80 11.35 7.82
CA GLN A 6 -14.45 11.42 7.26
C GLN A 6 -13.59 12.11 8.31
N ALA A 7 -13.09 11.33 9.26
CA ALA A 7 -12.09 11.83 10.18
C ALA A 7 -10.89 12.29 9.32
N THR A 8 -10.63 13.59 9.33
CA THR A 8 -9.53 14.21 8.60
C THR A 8 -8.34 14.41 9.52
N PHE A 9 -7.14 14.38 8.94
CA PHE A 9 -5.94 14.80 9.66
C PHE A 9 -6.07 16.27 10.08
N SER A 10 -5.38 16.66 11.16
CA SER A 10 -5.26 18.09 11.46
C SER A 10 -4.53 18.78 10.31
N LYS A 11 -4.83 20.06 10.04
CA LYS A 11 -4.15 20.84 8.99
C LYS A 11 -2.62 20.82 9.12
N SER A 12 -2.11 20.82 10.34
CA SER A 12 -0.67 20.74 10.61
C SER A 12 -0.06 19.39 10.22
N VAL A 13 -0.80 18.30 10.40
CA VAL A 13 -0.37 16.95 10.00
C VAL A 13 -0.50 16.79 8.50
N GLU A 14 -1.58 17.28 7.88
CA GLU A 14 -1.72 17.27 6.42
C GLU A 14 -0.59 18.05 5.72
N ALA A 15 -0.19 19.21 6.25
CA ALA A 15 0.93 19.97 5.70
C ALA A 15 2.21 19.13 5.70
N LYS A 16 2.54 18.49 6.83
CA LYS A 16 3.71 17.61 6.94
C LYS A 16 3.65 16.42 6.00
N ILE A 17 2.49 15.76 5.92
CA ILE A 17 2.27 14.65 4.98
C ILE A 17 2.54 15.15 3.54
N ARG A 18 1.96 16.29 3.14
CA ARG A 18 2.19 16.85 1.80
C ARG A 18 3.65 17.20 1.55
N ASP A 19 4.32 17.81 2.51
CA ASP A 19 5.74 18.16 2.44
C ASP A 19 6.62 16.91 2.29
N THR A 20 6.34 15.84 3.05
CA THR A 20 7.05 14.56 2.98
C THR A 20 7.01 13.91 1.58
N TYR A 21 5.98 14.19 0.80
CA TYR A 21 5.82 13.67 -0.56
C TYR A 21 5.98 14.73 -1.67
N ASP A 22 6.43 15.95 -1.35
CA ASP A 22 6.50 17.08 -2.30
C ASP A 22 5.17 17.27 -3.08
N TYR A 23 4.03 17.11 -2.38
CA TYR A 23 2.68 17.20 -2.95
C TYR A 23 2.40 16.23 -4.11
N ARG A 24 3.18 15.14 -4.23
CA ARG A 24 2.99 14.13 -5.27
C ARG A 24 2.12 12.99 -4.79
N CYS A 25 1.29 12.47 -5.68
CA CYS A 25 0.59 11.23 -5.40
C CYS A 25 1.60 10.10 -5.22
N VAL A 26 1.51 9.39 -4.10
CA VAL A 26 2.43 8.29 -3.79
C VAL A 26 2.34 7.12 -4.77
N ILE A 27 1.23 6.99 -5.51
CA ILE A 27 0.99 5.88 -6.43
C ILE A 27 1.50 6.22 -7.84
N CYS A 28 1.00 7.31 -8.43
CA CYS A 28 1.31 7.69 -9.81
C CYS A 28 2.37 8.77 -9.96
N LEU A 29 2.91 9.30 -8.86
CA LEU A 29 3.99 10.31 -8.82
C LEU A 29 3.63 11.67 -9.45
N ASN A 30 2.40 11.85 -9.91
CA ASN A 30 1.92 13.13 -10.43
C ASN A 30 1.82 14.15 -9.30
N PHE A 31 2.19 15.40 -9.59
CA PHE A 31 1.99 16.52 -8.68
C PHE A 31 0.50 16.85 -8.56
N VAL A 32 0.02 17.09 -7.34
CA VAL A 32 -1.41 17.35 -7.08
C VAL A 32 -1.55 18.52 -6.11
N GLN A 33 -2.07 19.65 -6.59
CA GLN A 33 -2.34 20.82 -5.73
C GLN A 33 -3.48 20.54 -4.74
N THR A 34 -4.51 19.80 -5.17
CA THR A 34 -5.69 19.45 -4.38
C THR A 34 -5.57 18.06 -3.75
N SER A 35 -4.36 17.69 -3.35
CA SER A 35 -4.06 16.34 -2.91
C SER A 35 -4.81 15.95 -1.62
N GLN A 36 -5.33 14.73 -1.63
CA GLN A 36 -6.01 14.14 -0.48
C GLN A 36 -4.97 13.43 0.39
N CYS A 37 -4.97 13.72 1.69
CA CYS A 37 -4.20 12.98 2.67
C CYS A 37 -5.04 11.82 3.16
N ALA A 38 -4.81 10.63 2.60
CA ALA A 38 -5.53 9.41 2.93
C ALA A 38 -4.88 8.72 4.13
N HIS A 39 -5.71 8.22 5.06
CA HIS A 39 -5.25 7.38 6.15
C HIS A 39 -4.92 5.97 5.62
N ILE A 40 -3.82 5.38 6.10
CA ILE A 40 -3.54 3.94 5.92
C ILE A 40 -4.53 3.13 6.77
N ILE A 41 -4.66 3.51 8.04
CA ILE A 41 -5.66 3.01 8.98
C ILE A 41 -6.62 4.14 9.29
N ASP A 42 -7.87 4.00 8.86
CA ASP A 42 -8.90 5.03 9.03
C ASP A 42 -9.14 5.35 10.52
N VAL A 43 -9.50 6.59 10.82
CA VAL A 43 -9.83 7.03 12.19
C VAL A 43 -11.32 6.80 12.49
N ALA A 44 -12.13 6.50 11.47
CA ALA A 44 -13.54 6.12 11.63
C ALA A 44 -13.72 4.82 12.45
N THR A 45 -14.98 4.46 12.74
CA THR A 45 -15.31 3.25 13.53
C THR A 45 -14.68 1.98 12.95
N ALA A 46 -14.65 1.85 11.63
CA ALA A 46 -14.03 0.72 10.95
C ALA A 46 -12.52 0.64 11.24
N GLY A 47 -11.80 1.75 11.16
CA GLY A 47 -10.37 1.74 11.43
C GLY A 47 -10.00 1.64 12.92
N ASN A 48 -10.90 2.04 13.84
CA ASN A 48 -10.76 1.68 15.26
C ASN A 48 -10.84 0.15 15.48
N GLN A 49 -11.72 -0.54 14.76
CA GLN A 49 -11.80 -2.00 14.81
C GLN A 49 -10.52 -2.64 14.23
N GLN A 50 -10.05 -2.12 13.09
CA GLN A 50 -8.79 -2.53 12.48
C GLN A 50 -7.61 -2.37 13.43
N LEU A 51 -7.49 -1.21 14.10
CA LEU A 51 -6.43 -0.95 15.07
C LEU A 51 -6.50 -1.96 16.23
N ARG A 52 -7.67 -2.19 16.81
CA ARG A 52 -7.85 -3.18 17.89
C ARG A 52 -7.45 -4.59 17.45
N ASN A 53 -7.86 -5.00 16.26
CA ASN A 53 -7.51 -6.30 15.69
C ASN A 53 -5.99 -6.42 15.50
N ALA A 54 -5.36 -5.42 14.89
CA ALA A 54 -3.92 -5.40 14.64
C ALA A 54 -3.10 -5.39 15.94
N VAL A 55 -3.53 -4.64 16.96
CA VAL A 55 -2.91 -4.65 18.30
C VAL A 55 -3.06 -6.02 18.96
N ARG A 56 -4.25 -6.62 18.91
CA ARG A 56 -4.50 -7.97 19.45
C ARG A 56 -3.60 -9.02 18.80
N LEU A 57 -3.37 -8.91 17.49
CA LEU A 57 -2.50 -9.82 16.74
C LEU A 57 -1.00 -9.50 16.87
N GLY A 58 -0.64 -8.45 17.62
CA GLY A 58 0.76 -8.01 17.77
C GLY A 58 1.35 -7.38 16.51
N VAL A 59 0.52 -7.05 15.50
CA VAL A 59 0.96 -6.40 14.26
C VAL A 59 1.26 -4.93 14.48
N LEU A 60 0.49 -4.25 15.35
CA LEU A 60 0.71 -2.86 15.74
C LEU A 60 0.91 -2.74 17.26
N PRO A 61 1.66 -1.73 17.72
CA PRO A 61 1.77 -1.43 19.13
C PRO A 61 0.49 -0.76 19.65
N ALA A 62 0.19 -0.95 20.94
CA ALA A 62 -1.03 -0.41 21.56
C ALA A 62 -1.13 1.13 21.56
N ASN A 63 0.01 1.82 21.39
CA ASN A 63 0.11 3.27 21.31
C ASN A 63 0.23 3.80 19.87
N TYR A 64 -0.15 3.01 18.86
CA TYR A 64 -0.15 3.49 17.47
C TYR A 64 -1.12 4.67 17.28
N GLU A 65 -0.60 5.77 16.74
CA GLU A 65 -1.34 7.02 16.56
C GLU A 65 -1.91 7.13 15.13
N MET A 66 -3.22 6.91 14.97
CA MET A 66 -3.86 6.98 13.64
C MET A 66 -3.86 8.40 13.05
N ASN A 67 -3.74 9.45 13.88
CA ASN A 67 -3.67 10.84 13.43
C ASN A 67 -2.22 11.33 13.21
N ALA A 68 -1.22 10.45 13.29
CA ALA A 68 0.17 10.81 13.04
C ALA A 68 0.47 10.85 11.54
N GLU A 69 1.49 11.63 11.18
CA GLU A 69 1.99 11.76 9.80
C GLU A 69 2.32 10.41 9.17
N MET A 70 2.91 9.49 9.93
CA MET A 70 3.31 8.14 9.46
C MET A 70 2.13 7.25 9.06
N ASN A 71 0.89 7.64 9.36
CA ASN A 71 -0.34 6.95 8.96
C ASN A 71 -0.99 7.61 7.72
N GLY A 72 -0.37 8.61 7.12
CA GLY A 72 -0.91 9.39 6.00
C GLY A 72 -0.19 9.15 4.68
N LEU A 73 -0.95 9.15 3.58
CA LEU A 73 -0.44 9.09 2.21
C LEU A 73 -1.05 10.22 1.37
N VAL A 74 -0.25 10.82 0.48
CA VAL A 74 -0.76 11.78 -0.51
C VAL A 74 -1.29 11.04 -1.73
N GLN A 75 -2.56 11.24 -2.08
CA GLN A 75 -3.18 10.61 -3.25
C GLN A 75 -3.86 11.65 -4.15
N CYS A 76 -3.77 11.45 -5.47
CA CYS A 76 -4.64 12.14 -6.42
C CYS A 76 -6.07 11.56 -6.34
N PRO A 77 -7.11 12.30 -6.76
CA PRO A 77 -8.49 11.82 -6.68
C PRO A 77 -8.71 10.45 -7.36
N SER A 78 -8.11 10.23 -8.52
CA SER A 78 -8.22 8.96 -9.24
C SER A 78 -7.59 7.80 -8.46
N CYS A 79 -6.34 7.94 -8.01
CA CYS A 79 -5.68 6.91 -7.19
C CYS A 79 -6.43 6.68 -5.88
N HIS A 80 -6.90 7.74 -5.23
CA HIS A 80 -7.66 7.64 -3.98
C HIS A 80 -8.94 6.81 -4.14
N SER A 81 -9.67 6.98 -5.25
CA SER A 81 -10.88 6.21 -5.53
C SER A 81 -10.63 4.69 -5.64
N TYR A 82 -9.50 4.27 -6.23
CA TYR A 82 -9.14 2.85 -6.29
C TYR A 82 -8.87 2.25 -4.91
N PHE A 83 -8.25 3.01 -4.01
CA PHE A 83 -7.94 2.55 -2.65
C PHE A 83 -9.17 2.54 -1.75
N THR A 84 -10.03 3.56 -1.81
CA THR A 84 -11.22 3.65 -0.95
C THR A 84 -12.34 2.70 -1.38
N ALA A 85 -12.46 2.41 -2.68
CA ALA A 85 -13.40 1.41 -3.17
C ALA A 85 -12.92 -0.05 -2.98
N ASN A 86 -11.75 -0.23 -2.34
CA ASN A 86 -11.09 -1.53 -2.15
C ASN A 86 -10.89 -2.29 -3.47
N TYR A 87 -10.48 -1.59 -4.53
CA TYR A 87 -10.01 -2.22 -5.75
C TYR A 87 -8.55 -2.64 -5.62
N VAL A 88 -7.74 -1.80 -4.96
CA VAL A 88 -6.32 -2.04 -4.73
C VAL A 88 -5.94 -1.77 -3.27
N VAL A 89 -4.87 -2.38 -2.81
CA VAL A 89 -4.23 -2.12 -1.52
C VAL A 89 -2.71 -2.24 -1.66
N LEU A 90 -1.97 -1.64 -0.72
CA LEU A 90 -0.54 -1.88 -0.61
C LEU A 90 -0.28 -3.16 0.21
N SER A 91 0.65 -3.97 -0.25
CA SER A 91 1.14 -5.17 0.41
C SER A 91 2.64 -5.05 0.69
N LEU A 92 3.13 -5.92 1.56
CA LEU A 92 4.57 -6.12 1.71
C LEU A 92 5.06 -6.97 0.53
N PRO A 93 6.29 -6.74 0.03
CA PRO A 93 6.90 -7.59 -0.98
C PRO A 93 6.90 -9.07 -0.56
N ILE A 94 6.65 -9.98 -1.51
CA ILE A 94 6.66 -11.43 -1.30
C ILE A 94 7.85 -11.94 -0.46
N PRO A 95 9.10 -11.49 -0.69
CA PRO A 95 10.23 -11.90 0.15
C PRO A 95 10.05 -11.60 1.64
N ILE A 96 9.46 -10.44 1.97
CA ILE A 96 9.15 -10.05 3.36
C ILE A 96 8.00 -10.90 3.89
N LEU A 97 6.95 -11.13 3.11
CA LEU A 97 5.83 -11.98 3.54
C LEU A 97 6.28 -13.41 3.82
N LEU A 98 7.11 -14.01 2.96
CA LEU A 98 7.69 -15.33 3.19
C LEU A 98 8.55 -15.38 4.46
N TYR A 99 9.36 -14.35 4.69
CA TYR A 99 10.13 -14.22 5.93
C TYR A 99 9.20 -14.19 7.16
N LEU A 100 8.18 -13.34 7.15
CA LEU A 100 7.23 -13.20 8.25
C LEU A 100 6.46 -14.50 8.50
N GLN A 101 5.99 -15.17 7.44
CA GLN A 101 5.31 -16.46 7.53
C GLN A 101 6.21 -17.50 8.20
N ARG A 102 7.47 -17.63 7.77
CA ARG A 102 8.44 -18.53 8.40
C ARG A 102 8.69 -18.15 9.85
N TYR A 103 8.83 -16.86 10.14
CA TYR A 103 9.04 -16.36 11.49
C TYR A 103 7.87 -16.72 12.43
N VAL A 104 6.62 -16.46 12.03
CA VAL A 104 5.44 -16.75 12.86
C VAL A 104 5.12 -18.25 12.95
N ALA A 105 5.56 -19.05 11.99
CA ALA A 105 5.37 -20.50 11.99
C ALA A 105 6.46 -21.22 12.81
N ARG A 106 7.74 -20.85 12.64
CA ARG A 106 8.89 -21.65 13.09
C ARG A 106 9.57 -21.13 14.36
N THR A 107 9.46 -19.84 14.68
CA THR A 107 10.10 -19.30 15.89
C THR A 107 9.39 -19.83 17.14
N PRO A 108 10.07 -20.42 18.13
CA PRO A 108 9.43 -20.89 19.36
C PRO A 108 8.60 -19.81 20.04
N LYS A 109 7.42 -20.15 20.61
CA LYS A 109 6.51 -19.16 21.22
C LYS A 109 7.18 -18.32 22.32
N ALA A 110 8.12 -18.90 23.06
CA ALA A 110 8.87 -18.21 24.12
C ALA A 110 9.86 -17.15 23.59
N GLU A 111 10.34 -17.31 22.36
CA GLU A 111 11.32 -16.42 21.73
C GLU A 111 10.67 -15.46 20.73
N ARG A 112 9.42 -15.76 20.33
CA ARG A 112 8.69 -14.99 19.33
C ARG A 112 8.22 -13.64 19.90
N ARG A 113 8.74 -12.58 19.31
CA ARG A 113 8.30 -11.19 19.49
C ARG A 113 7.07 -10.87 18.63
N PRO A 114 6.22 -9.91 19.06
CA PRO A 114 5.13 -9.40 18.23
C PRO A 114 5.69 -8.77 16.95
N LEU A 115 4.92 -8.81 15.85
CA LEU A 115 5.42 -8.41 14.54
C LEU A 115 5.84 -6.94 14.45
N HIS A 116 5.21 -6.01 15.19
CA HIS A 116 5.69 -4.62 15.20
C HIS A 116 7.14 -4.51 15.69
N GLU A 117 7.52 -5.24 16.74
CA GLU A 117 8.92 -5.29 17.21
C GLU A 117 9.82 -5.96 16.18
N VAL A 118 9.32 -6.97 15.45
CA VAL A 118 10.10 -7.63 14.39
C VAL A 118 10.39 -6.64 13.26
N PHE A 119 9.42 -5.81 12.87
CA PHE A 119 9.65 -4.77 11.88
C PHE A 119 10.71 -3.75 12.35
N ASP A 120 10.64 -3.31 13.60
CA ASP A 120 11.65 -2.40 14.18
C ASP A 120 13.05 -3.06 14.17
N LEU A 121 13.15 -4.32 14.58
CA LEU A 121 14.40 -5.08 14.58
C LEU A 121 14.94 -5.33 13.16
N LEU A 122 14.07 -5.50 12.15
CA LEU A 122 14.49 -5.61 10.75
C LEU A 122 15.10 -4.29 10.25
N VAL A 123 14.55 -3.15 10.66
CA VAL A 123 15.11 -1.83 10.37
C VAL A 123 16.45 -1.65 11.08
N ASP A 124 16.58 -2.06 12.35
CA ASP A 124 17.86 -2.01 13.06
C ASP A 124 18.93 -2.89 12.38
N ALA A 125 18.55 -4.12 11.97
CA ALA A 125 19.43 -5.04 11.27
C ALA A 125 19.94 -4.51 9.93
N SER A 126 19.08 -3.83 9.18
CA SER A 126 19.45 -3.27 7.87
C SER A 126 20.49 -2.15 8.00
N HIS A 127 20.49 -1.44 9.13
CA HIS A 127 21.53 -0.47 9.52
C HIS A 127 22.80 -1.11 10.13
N GLY A 128 22.88 -2.43 10.16
CA GLY A 128 24.05 -3.17 10.65
C GLY A 128 24.08 -3.36 12.16
N LEU A 129 22.98 -3.10 12.88
CA LEU A 129 22.88 -3.44 14.29
C LEU A 129 22.69 -4.95 14.46
N GLU A 130 23.40 -5.53 15.42
CA GLU A 130 23.24 -6.94 15.76
C GLU A 130 21.89 -7.16 16.45
N VAL A 131 21.01 -7.91 15.80
CA VAL A 131 19.69 -8.28 16.33
C VAL A 131 19.50 -9.78 16.32
N LYS A 132 18.68 -10.27 17.25
CA LYS A 132 18.29 -11.68 17.32
C LYS A 132 17.09 -11.95 16.42
N LEU A 133 17.33 -12.02 15.11
CA LEU A 133 16.34 -12.41 14.11
C LEU A 133 16.90 -13.53 13.21
N PRO A 134 16.07 -14.47 12.75
CA PRO A 134 16.53 -15.57 11.91
C PRO A 134 16.75 -15.11 10.46
N ASP A 135 17.98 -15.12 9.97
CA ASP A 135 18.33 -14.94 8.54
C ASP A 135 17.56 -13.81 7.80
N ALA A 136 17.74 -12.57 8.26
CA ALA A 136 17.08 -11.39 7.70
C ALA A 136 17.79 -10.79 6.46
N GLU A 137 19.02 -11.22 6.15
CA GLU A 137 19.85 -10.56 5.14
C GLU A 137 19.22 -10.58 3.74
N ALA A 138 18.57 -11.69 3.39
CA ALA A 138 17.94 -11.88 2.09
C ALA A 138 16.81 -10.88 1.82
N ILE A 139 16.19 -10.29 2.86
CA ILE A 139 15.05 -9.38 2.70
C ILE A 139 15.42 -7.90 2.82
N PHE A 140 16.66 -7.56 3.17
CA PHE A 140 17.08 -6.16 3.33
C PHE A 140 16.82 -5.26 2.12
N PRO A 141 17.04 -5.70 0.86
CA PRO A 141 16.72 -4.88 -0.31
C PRO A 141 15.26 -4.44 -0.40
N TYR A 142 14.35 -5.17 0.25
CA TYR A 142 12.92 -4.97 0.16
C TYR A 142 12.33 -4.17 1.33
N LEU A 143 13.13 -3.87 2.37
CA LEU A 143 12.64 -3.12 3.53
C LEU A 143 12.25 -1.69 3.13
N GLY A 144 11.08 -1.25 3.59
CA GLY A 144 10.49 0.04 3.22
C GLY A 144 9.92 0.08 1.79
N LEU A 145 9.92 -1.05 1.07
CA LEU A 145 9.23 -1.21 -0.21
C LEU A 145 7.87 -1.87 -0.01
N PHE A 146 6.94 -1.56 -0.90
CA PHE A 146 5.57 -2.07 -0.91
C PHE A 146 5.16 -2.50 -2.32
N THR A 147 4.31 -3.49 -2.45
CA THR A 147 3.66 -3.90 -3.72
C THR A 147 2.24 -3.34 -3.77
N MET A 148 1.72 -3.05 -4.95
CA MET A 148 0.30 -2.76 -5.12
C MET A 148 -0.39 -4.04 -5.58
N VAL A 149 -1.41 -4.48 -4.84
CA VAL A 149 -2.14 -5.71 -5.12
C VAL A 149 -3.61 -5.41 -5.36
N ASN A 150 -4.18 -6.10 -6.33
CA ASN A 150 -5.59 -5.99 -6.67
C ASN A 150 -6.42 -6.85 -5.73
N LEU A 151 -7.38 -6.23 -5.04
CA LEU A 151 -8.39 -6.92 -4.26
C LEU A 151 -9.62 -7.28 -5.09
N LYS A 152 -9.78 -6.70 -6.28
CA LYS A 152 -10.83 -7.07 -7.22
C LYS A 152 -10.26 -7.03 -8.62
N PRO A 153 -10.63 -7.95 -9.52
CA PRO A 153 -10.27 -7.82 -10.92
C PRO A 153 -10.74 -6.48 -11.44
N ILE A 154 -9.81 -5.69 -11.95
CA ILE A 154 -10.08 -4.41 -12.59
C ILE A 154 -9.30 -4.35 -13.89
N GLU A 155 -9.99 -3.91 -14.94
CA GLU A 155 -9.34 -3.50 -16.17
C GLU A 155 -8.94 -2.04 -16.06
N GLY A 156 -7.86 -1.68 -16.73
CA GLY A 156 -7.40 -0.30 -16.83
C GLY A 156 -5.98 -0.11 -16.32
N SER A 157 -5.63 1.16 -16.21
CA SER A 157 -4.28 1.57 -15.88
C SER A 157 -4.25 2.97 -15.28
N ILE A 158 -3.14 3.28 -14.60
CA ILE A 158 -2.89 4.60 -14.03
C ILE A 158 -1.75 5.25 -14.80
N ALA A 159 -2.00 6.41 -15.41
CA ALA A 159 -0.95 7.18 -16.06
C ALA A 159 -0.02 7.83 -15.04
N THR A 160 1.28 7.82 -15.32
CA THR A 160 2.31 8.50 -14.54
C THR A 160 3.15 9.40 -15.43
N LEU A 161 3.52 10.58 -14.93
CA LEU A 161 4.45 11.50 -15.59
C LEU A 161 5.92 11.15 -15.31
N TYR A 162 6.19 10.25 -14.37
CA TYR A 162 7.53 9.95 -13.88
C TYR A 162 7.73 8.45 -13.72
N LEU A 163 7.62 7.70 -14.82
CA LEU A 163 7.90 6.28 -14.84
C LEU A 163 9.38 6.04 -14.44
N PRO A 164 9.66 5.37 -13.31
CA PRO A 164 11.03 5.19 -12.84
C PRO A 164 11.82 4.28 -13.78
N CYS A 165 13.15 4.42 -13.85
CA CYS A 165 13.99 3.44 -14.53
C CYS A 165 13.92 2.06 -13.86
N ILE A 166 14.26 1.00 -14.60
CA ILE A 166 14.45 -0.34 -14.02
C ILE A 166 15.60 -0.29 -13.03
N SER A 167 15.41 -0.93 -11.88
CA SER A 167 16.42 -1.13 -10.84
C SER A 167 16.68 -2.61 -10.63
N ILE A 168 17.90 -2.97 -10.25
CA ILE A 168 18.31 -4.33 -9.89
C ILE A 168 18.89 -4.36 -8.48
N ILE A 169 18.85 -5.52 -7.84
CA ILE A 169 19.46 -5.71 -6.52
C ILE A 169 20.98 -5.71 -6.66
N SER A 170 21.65 -4.84 -5.89
CA SER A 170 23.10 -4.84 -5.69
C SER A 170 23.39 -4.76 -4.19
N GLY A 171 23.89 -5.86 -3.64
CA GLY A 171 24.07 -6.01 -2.19
C GLY A 171 22.72 -5.94 -1.45
N ARG A 172 22.61 -4.98 -0.51
CA ARG A 172 21.43 -4.80 0.36
C ARG A 172 20.42 -3.78 -0.18
N THR A 173 20.58 -3.29 -1.41
CA THR A 173 19.77 -2.20 -1.97
C THR A 173 19.45 -2.40 -3.44
N PHE A 174 18.41 -1.72 -3.93
CA PHE A 174 18.16 -1.55 -5.35
C PHE A 174 18.98 -0.39 -5.91
N VAL A 175 19.60 -0.60 -7.06
CA VAL A 175 20.33 0.42 -7.84
C VAL A 175 19.79 0.47 -9.26
N VAL A 176 19.93 1.61 -9.93
CA VAL A 176 19.48 1.76 -11.33
C VAL A 176 20.21 0.74 -12.21
N ALA A 177 19.44 0.01 -13.00
CA ALA A 177 19.93 -1.04 -13.87
C ALA A 177 20.53 -0.47 -15.17
N PRO A 178 21.42 -1.22 -15.86
CA PRO A 178 21.84 -0.89 -17.22
C PRO A 178 20.64 -0.72 -18.16
N SER A 179 20.73 0.20 -19.13
CA SER A 179 19.61 0.59 -20.00
C SER A 179 19.00 -0.55 -20.83
N ASN A 180 19.73 -1.65 -21.03
CA ASN A 180 19.29 -2.84 -21.77
C ASN A 180 18.70 -3.95 -20.87
N THR A 181 18.50 -3.67 -19.57
CA THR A 181 17.90 -4.64 -18.64
C THR A 181 16.42 -4.82 -18.96
N SER A 182 15.99 -6.07 -19.15
CA SER A 182 14.57 -6.38 -19.36
C SER A 182 13.75 -6.04 -18.12
N PRO A 183 12.56 -5.40 -18.25
CA PRO A 183 11.61 -5.24 -17.15
C PRO A 183 11.18 -6.54 -16.48
N SER A 184 11.23 -7.65 -17.23
CA SER A 184 10.89 -9.00 -16.76
C SER A 184 12.10 -9.79 -16.22
N ALA A 185 13.28 -9.17 -16.16
CA ALA A 185 14.47 -9.86 -15.64
C ALA A 185 14.28 -10.22 -14.15
N GLU A 186 14.81 -11.38 -13.75
CA GLU A 186 14.79 -11.78 -12.36
C GLU A 186 15.47 -10.72 -11.49
N LYS A 187 14.84 -10.35 -10.35
CA LYS A 187 15.33 -9.32 -9.41
C LYS A 187 15.40 -7.90 -10.00
N ALA A 188 14.82 -7.67 -11.17
CA ALA A 188 14.58 -6.33 -11.70
C ALA A 188 13.21 -5.81 -11.23
N ALA A 189 13.14 -4.52 -10.91
CA ALA A 189 11.88 -3.87 -10.54
C ALA A 189 11.92 -2.36 -10.86
N ARG A 190 10.75 -1.76 -11.10
CA ARG A 190 10.61 -0.29 -11.00
C ARG A 190 10.30 0.09 -9.57
N ILE A 191 11.04 1.07 -9.05
CA ILE A 191 10.84 1.62 -7.71
C ILE A 191 10.20 3.00 -7.83
N PHE A 192 8.91 3.09 -7.50
CA PHE A 192 8.16 4.33 -7.40
C PHE A 192 8.51 5.01 -6.08
N ASP A 193 9.26 6.11 -6.15
CA ASP A 193 9.75 6.83 -4.98
C ASP A 193 9.53 8.35 -5.17
N PRO A 194 8.50 8.93 -4.53
CA PRO A 194 8.22 10.37 -4.63
C PRO A 194 9.42 11.25 -4.23
N SER A 195 10.27 10.78 -3.32
CA SER A 195 11.41 11.56 -2.80
C SER A 195 12.54 11.73 -3.82
N THR A 196 12.55 10.92 -4.88
CA THR A 196 13.57 10.99 -5.96
C THR A 196 13.22 12.03 -7.03
N ILE A 197 12.01 12.57 -7.02
CA ILE A 197 11.53 13.51 -8.03
C ILE A 197 11.63 14.94 -7.48
N ASN A 198 12.31 15.81 -8.23
CA ASN A 198 12.42 17.23 -7.95
C ASN A 198 11.99 18.06 -9.18
N LYS A 199 12.17 19.38 -9.11
CA LYS A 199 11.77 20.31 -10.18
C LYS A 199 12.53 20.11 -11.49
N ASP A 200 13.72 19.53 -11.43
CA ASP A 200 14.62 19.30 -12.57
C ASP A 200 14.52 17.88 -13.12
N THR A 201 13.74 17.00 -12.47
CA THR A 201 13.54 15.62 -12.94
C THR A 201 12.78 15.64 -14.27
N PRO A 202 13.34 15.04 -15.35
CA PRO A 202 12.68 15.02 -16.64
C PRO A 202 11.40 14.18 -16.59
N VAL A 203 10.38 14.62 -17.32
CA VAL A 203 9.14 13.86 -17.51
C VAL A 203 9.47 12.58 -18.27
N ASN A 204 9.00 11.46 -17.72
CA ASN A 204 9.06 10.15 -18.37
C ASN A 204 7.66 9.54 -18.30
N LEU A 205 6.88 9.70 -19.37
CA LEU A 205 5.51 9.23 -19.42
C LEU A 205 5.46 7.71 -19.33
N GLY A 206 4.51 7.18 -18.56
CA GLY A 206 4.30 5.75 -18.45
C GLY A 206 2.94 5.38 -17.92
N ILE A 207 2.74 4.07 -17.83
CA ILE A 207 1.47 3.44 -17.44
C ILE A 207 1.75 2.42 -16.34
N ILE A 208 0.94 2.47 -15.27
CA ILE A 208 0.92 1.47 -14.21
C ILE A 208 -0.28 0.57 -14.49
N PRO A 209 -0.07 -0.68 -14.93
CA PRO A 209 -1.17 -1.57 -15.23
C PRO A 209 -1.91 -1.99 -13.95
N LEU A 210 -3.24 -2.04 -14.05
CA LEU A 210 -4.09 -2.58 -12.99
C LEU A 210 -4.58 -3.99 -13.30
N SER A 211 -4.40 -4.51 -14.52
CA SER A 211 -4.75 -5.90 -14.82
C SER A 211 -3.70 -6.86 -14.21
N PRO A 212 -4.11 -8.02 -13.65
CA PRO A 212 -3.17 -9.01 -13.14
C PRO A 212 -2.20 -9.54 -14.21
N GLN A 213 -2.68 -9.73 -15.45
CA GLN A 213 -1.85 -10.24 -16.55
C GLN A 213 -0.71 -9.28 -16.92
N ASP A 214 -0.99 -7.98 -16.97
CA ASP A 214 0.03 -6.98 -17.31
C ASP A 214 0.95 -6.68 -16.12
N GLN A 215 0.47 -6.88 -14.89
CA GLN A 215 1.31 -6.82 -13.69
C GLN A 215 2.35 -7.94 -13.64
N ALA A 216 2.02 -9.14 -14.13
CA ALA A 216 2.94 -10.28 -14.13
C ALA A 216 4.22 -10.06 -14.98
N ASN A 217 4.18 -9.14 -15.95
CA ASN A 217 5.30 -8.88 -16.86
C ASN A 217 6.44 -8.06 -16.23
N GLU A 218 6.20 -7.38 -15.12
CA GLU A 218 7.16 -6.47 -14.50
C GLU A 218 6.89 -6.29 -13.00
N THR A 219 7.93 -6.49 -12.18
CA THR A 219 7.85 -6.23 -10.75
C THR A 219 7.89 -4.72 -10.47
N ARG A 220 6.98 -4.25 -9.61
CA ARG A 220 6.87 -2.84 -9.23
C ARG A 220 6.80 -2.72 -7.71
N TYR A 221 7.62 -1.83 -7.18
CA TYR A 221 7.63 -1.50 -5.77
C TYR A 221 7.43 -0.01 -5.55
N TRP A 222 6.82 0.33 -4.43
CA TRP A 222 6.66 1.69 -3.94
C TRP A 222 7.53 1.87 -2.70
N ARG A 223 8.47 2.81 -2.73
CA ARG A 223 9.23 3.20 -1.54
C ARG A 223 8.49 4.32 -0.84
N LEU A 224 8.01 4.06 0.37
CA LEU A 224 7.19 5.01 1.11
C LEU A 224 7.74 5.16 2.55
N PRO A 225 7.88 6.39 3.07
CA PRO A 225 8.32 6.65 4.45
C PRO A 225 7.17 6.44 5.44
N VAL A 226 6.53 5.27 5.42
CA VAL A 226 5.40 4.90 6.28
C VAL A 226 5.68 3.62 7.05
N SER A 227 4.90 3.37 8.11
CA SER A 227 5.07 2.17 8.92
C SER A 227 4.73 0.91 8.11
N THR A 228 5.73 0.03 7.94
CA THR A 228 5.55 -1.31 7.36
C THR A 228 4.48 -2.10 8.10
N ALA A 229 4.46 -1.98 9.43
CA ALA A 229 3.45 -2.60 10.29
C ALA A 229 2.03 -2.09 9.99
N ALA A 230 1.87 -0.79 9.72
CA ALA A 230 0.57 -0.20 9.39
C ALA A 230 0.06 -0.64 8.02
N ILE A 231 0.94 -0.71 7.01
CA ILE A 231 0.57 -1.26 5.68
C ILE A 231 0.14 -2.71 5.81
N PHE A 232 0.88 -3.53 6.55
CA PHE A 232 0.51 -4.93 6.77
C PHE A 232 -0.81 -5.06 7.54
N ALA A 233 -1.03 -4.25 8.57
CA ALA A 233 -2.29 -4.19 9.30
C ALA A 233 -3.48 -3.80 8.40
N ALA A 234 -3.27 -2.86 7.48
CA ALA A 234 -4.28 -2.46 6.50
C ALA A 234 -4.59 -3.55 5.48
N LEU A 235 -3.57 -4.28 5.03
CA LEU A 235 -3.77 -5.45 4.17
C LEU A 235 -4.65 -6.49 4.88
N ILE A 236 -4.22 -7.03 6.03
CA ILE A 236 -4.87 -8.18 6.67
C ILE A 236 -6.35 -7.95 7.05
N GLU A 237 -6.74 -6.71 7.32
CA GLU A 237 -8.12 -6.33 7.61
C GLU A 237 -8.97 -6.26 6.33
N ARG A 238 -8.38 -5.85 5.20
CA ARG A 238 -9.05 -5.79 3.89
C ARG A 238 -9.17 -7.14 3.22
N LEU A 239 -8.42 -8.15 3.67
CA LEU A 239 -8.58 -9.54 3.23
C LEU A 239 -9.91 -10.09 3.78
N ALA A 240 -11.02 -9.77 3.13
CA ALA A 240 -12.28 -10.48 3.34
C ALA A 240 -12.13 -11.97 2.93
N TYR A 241 -13.08 -12.82 3.31
CA TYR A 241 -13.09 -14.27 3.08
C TYR A 241 -13.09 -14.72 1.60
N ASP A 242 -12.80 -13.82 0.66
CA ASP A 242 -12.83 -14.10 -0.76
C ASP A 242 -11.53 -14.79 -1.21
N SER A 243 -11.67 -15.72 -2.15
CA SER A 243 -10.56 -16.46 -2.73
C SER A 243 -9.79 -15.59 -3.72
N PHE A 244 -8.68 -15.01 -3.27
CA PHE A 244 -7.76 -14.28 -4.14
C PHE A 244 -6.59 -15.18 -4.56
N GLU A 245 -6.21 -15.10 -5.85
CA GLU A 245 -5.12 -15.91 -6.42
C GLU A 245 -3.74 -15.26 -6.25
N SER A 246 -3.67 -14.00 -5.82
CA SER A 246 -2.39 -13.30 -5.63
C SER A 246 -1.58 -13.92 -4.49
N GLU A 247 -0.31 -14.24 -4.78
CA GLU A 247 0.62 -14.82 -3.80
C GLU A 247 0.77 -13.94 -2.54
N ASP A 248 0.87 -12.62 -2.71
CA ASP A 248 0.88 -11.65 -1.62
C ASP A 248 -0.30 -11.84 -0.66
N ILE A 249 -1.52 -11.99 -1.21
CA ILE A 249 -2.75 -12.14 -0.44
C ILE A 249 -2.80 -13.50 0.27
N ILE A 250 -2.38 -14.57 -0.41
CA ILE A 250 -2.31 -15.92 0.17
C ILE A 250 -1.35 -15.94 1.36
N LEU A 251 -0.16 -15.36 1.21
CA LEU A 251 0.84 -15.30 2.27
C LEU A 251 0.37 -14.43 3.44
N ALA A 252 -0.19 -13.24 3.17
CA ALA A 252 -0.73 -12.36 4.20
C ALA A 252 -1.89 -13.00 4.97
N SER A 253 -2.78 -13.73 4.28
CA SER A 253 -3.86 -14.50 4.90
C SER A 253 -3.29 -15.61 5.78
N SER A 254 -2.31 -16.36 5.30
CA SER A 254 -1.64 -17.41 6.08
C SER A 254 -1.00 -16.87 7.36
N ILE A 255 -0.30 -15.74 7.29
CA ILE A 255 0.27 -15.07 8.47
C ILE A 255 -0.83 -14.68 9.45
N ARG A 256 -1.90 -14.03 8.96
CA ARG A 256 -3.05 -13.61 9.78
C ARG A 256 -3.68 -14.81 10.50
N ASP A 257 -3.88 -15.91 9.82
CA ASP A 257 -4.53 -17.10 10.37
C ASP A 257 -3.66 -17.77 11.44
N ILE A 258 -2.35 -17.85 11.21
CA ILE A 258 -1.38 -18.31 12.21
C ILE A 258 -1.43 -17.42 13.47
N LEU A 259 -1.42 -16.10 13.30
CA LEU A 259 -1.51 -15.15 14.43
C LEU A 259 -2.85 -15.28 15.17
N ASN A 260 -3.96 -15.45 14.44
CA ASN A 260 -5.28 -15.65 15.03
C ASN A 260 -5.31 -16.93 15.90
N LEU A 261 -4.86 -18.07 15.38
CA LEU A 261 -4.80 -19.32 16.13
C LEU A 261 -3.98 -19.17 17.42
N GLN A 262 -2.85 -18.48 17.33
CA GLN A 262 -1.96 -18.22 18.47
C GLN A 262 -2.59 -17.30 19.50
N SER A 263 -3.32 -16.26 19.07
CA SER A 263 -3.96 -15.29 19.97
C SER A 263 -5.08 -15.91 20.82
N HIS A 264 -5.71 -16.98 20.35
CA HIS A 264 -6.79 -17.66 21.08
C HIS A 264 -6.27 -18.72 22.07
N ASN A 265 -4.95 -18.92 22.20
CA ASN A 265 -4.37 -19.99 23.02
C ASN A 265 -5.02 -21.36 22.76
N TYR A 266 -5.46 -21.64 21.53
CA TYR A 266 -5.75 -23.01 21.15
C TYR A 266 -4.43 -23.76 21.26
N TYR A 267 -4.30 -24.53 22.34
CA TYR A 267 -3.35 -25.61 22.45
C TYR A 267 -3.57 -26.47 21.21
N LEU A 268 -2.69 -26.34 20.22
CA LEU A 268 -2.38 -27.49 19.38
C LEU A 268 -1.80 -28.49 20.39
N PRO A 269 -2.47 -29.62 20.66
CA PRO A 269 -1.86 -30.65 21.48
C PRO A 269 -0.53 -30.98 20.79
N ASP A 270 0.58 -30.87 21.54
CA ASP A 270 1.89 -31.25 21.04
C ASP A 270 1.78 -32.67 20.46
N GLU A 271 1.91 -32.81 19.15
CA GLU A 271 1.90 -34.11 18.46
C GLU A 271 3.13 -34.97 18.86
N ASP A 272 4.05 -34.41 19.64
CA ASP A 272 5.23 -35.08 20.16
C ASP A 272 5.05 -35.69 21.57
N ALA A 273 3.81 -35.75 22.11
CA ALA A 273 3.51 -36.58 23.28
C ALA A 273 3.27 -38.07 22.89
N GLU A 274 4.11 -38.61 22.01
CA GLU A 274 4.26 -40.06 21.87
C GLU A 274 4.97 -40.59 23.12
N GLY A 275 4.21 -41.26 24.00
CA GLY A 275 4.80 -42.16 25.01
C GLY A 275 4.32 -41.92 26.44
N SER A 276 3.05 -42.17 26.72
CA SER A 276 2.64 -42.63 28.04
C SER A 276 1.57 -43.68 27.89
N GLU A 277 2.01 -44.94 28.01
CA GLU A 277 1.19 -46.14 28.02
C GLU A 277 0.04 -46.01 29.05
N PRO A 278 -1.21 -46.38 28.69
CA PRO A 278 -2.28 -46.46 29.65
C PRO A 278 -2.06 -47.70 30.54
N SER A 279 -1.54 -47.46 31.74
CA SER A 279 -1.47 -48.47 32.78
C SER A 279 -2.88 -48.92 33.16
N ALA A 280 -3.20 -50.16 32.80
CA ALA A 280 -4.44 -50.84 33.13
C ALA A 280 -4.64 -50.90 34.66
N GLY A 281 -5.59 -50.12 35.17
CA GLY A 281 -6.02 -50.12 36.56
C GLY A 281 -7.50 -50.44 36.66
N SER A 282 -7.80 -51.75 36.73
CA SER A 282 -9.12 -52.31 36.99
C SER A 282 -9.68 -51.88 38.35
N GLY A 283 -10.94 -51.45 38.42
CA GLY A 283 -11.67 -51.32 39.68
C GLY A 283 -13.16 -50.94 39.50
N PRO A 284 -14.10 -51.51 40.28
CA PRO A 284 -15.48 -51.73 39.83
C PRO A 284 -16.54 -50.83 40.49
N SER A 285 -17.65 -50.71 39.76
CA SER A 285 -19.07 -50.68 40.19
C SER A 285 -19.49 -50.03 41.52
N GLY A 286 -20.43 -49.09 41.39
CA GLY A 286 -21.39 -48.64 42.40
C GLY A 286 -21.72 -47.18 42.16
N GLY A 287 -22.95 -46.68 42.11
CA GLY A 287 -24.28 -47.15 42.50
C GLY A 287 -25.18 -45.90 42.39
N GLY A 288 -26.49 -46.11 42.26
CA GLY A 288 -27.45 -45.07 41.84
C GLY A 288 -27.62 -43.85 42.76
N GLY A 289 -28.33 -42.85 42.25
CA GLY A 289 -28.71 -41.68 43.04
C GLY A 289 -29.57 -40.68 42.27
N ARG A 290 -30.88 -40.90 42.27
CA ARG A 290 -31.92 -39.93 41.86
C ARG A 290 -31.98 -38.75 42.83
N GLY A 291 -32.32 -37.55 42.32
CA GLY A 291 -33.31 -36.68 42.99
C GLY A 291 -32.94 -35.20 43.23
N GLY A 292 -33.95 -34.33 43.04
CA GLY A 292 -34.11 -32.99 43.66
C GLY A 292 -33.45 -31.84 42.89
N ARG A 293 -34.13 -30.97 42.12
CA ARG A 293 -35.26 -30.04 42.37
C ARG A 293 -34.97 -28.92 43.41
N ARG A 294 -35.20 -27.69 42.96
CA ARG A 294 -35.37 -26.40 43.68
C ARG A 294 -34.07 -25.80 44.24
N GLY A 295 -33.75 -24.53 44.05
CA GLY A 295 -34.61 -23.34 44.03
C GLY A 295 -34.24 -22.53 45.27
N GLY A 296 -33.64 -21.36 45.10
CA GLY A 296 -33.16 -20.57 46.24
C GLY A 296 -32.57 -19.23 45.81
N ALA A 297 -33.44 -18.25 45.59
CA ALA A 297 -33.09 -16.84 45.62
C ALA A 297 -32.59 -16.48 47.03
N GLY A 298 -31.46 -15.77 47.10
CA GLY A 298 -30.88 -15.31 48.37
C GLY A 298 -30.08 -14.05 48.12
N GLY A 299 -30.71 -12.90 48.29
CA GLY A 299 -30.08 -11.59 48.15
C GLY A 299 -28.95 -11.39 49.15
N SER A 300 -27.87 -10.77 48.69
CA SER A 300 -26.81 -10.25 49.56
C SER A 300 -26.76 -8.73 49.45
N LYS A 301 -27.35 -8.09 50.47
CA LYS A 301 -27.09 -6.69 50.83
C LYS A 301 -25.61 -6.56 51.18
N ARG A 302 -24.82 -5.83 50.39
CA ARG A 302 -23.53 -5.28 50.85
C ARG A 302 -23.60 -3.76 50.96
N LYS A 303 -23.79 -3.40 52.23
CA LYS A 303 -23.45 -2.19 52.98
C LYS A 303 -22.45 -1.24 52.30
N ASN A 304 -22.91 0.00 52.10
CA ASN A 304 -22.08 1.19 52.01
C ASN A 304 -21.22 1.35 53.27
N THR A 305 -19.91 1.49 53.10
CA THR A 305 -19.04 2.21 54.04
C THR A 305 -18.14 3.13 53.23
N GLY A 306 -18.38 4.43 53.38
CA GLY A 306 -17.50 5.46 52.87
C GLY A 306 -16.16 5.45 53.59
N GLY A 307 -15.09 5.64 52.83
CA GLY A 307 -13.75 5.93 53.31
C GLY A 307 -13.21 7.11 52.52
N LYS A 308 -13.11 8.25 53.20
CA LYS A 308 -12.52 9.50 52.71
C LYS A 308 -10.99 9.36 52.58
N SER A 309 -10.47 9.92 51.48
CA SER A 309 -9.26 10.74 51.37
C SER A 309 -7.91 10.23 51.92
N SER A 310 -6.92 10.11 51.03
CA SER A 310 -5.76 11.03 51.00
C SER A 310 -4.85 10.77 49.78
N PRO A 311 -4.15 11.80 49.26
CA PRO A 311 -3.44 11.76 47.99
C PRO A 311 -1.99 11.30 48.17
N SER A 312 -1.44 10.55 47.21
CA SER A 312 0.01 10.43 47.08
C SER A 312 0.44 10.74 45.65
N SER A 313 1.27 11.77 45.58
CA SER A 313 1.99 12.28 44.44
C SER A 313 3.10 11.33 44.01
N GLY A 314 3.04 10.84 42.77
CA GLY A 314 4.13 10.11 42.12
C GLY A 314 4.52 10.78 40.80
N LYS A 315 5.31 11.84 40.87
CA LYS A 315 5.96 12.48 39.71
C LYS A 315 7.02 11.54 39.12
N GLY A 316 6.65 10.77 38.10
CA GLY A 316 7.59 10.05 37.25
C GLY A 316 8.10 10.94 36.12
N LYS A 317 9.28 11.55 36.29
CA LYS A 317 10.02 12.26 35.25
C LYS A 317 10.51 11.26 34.18
N LYS A 318 9.94 11.27 32.97
CA LYS A 318 10.60 10.67 31.80
C LYS A 318 11.35 11.75 31.03
N LYS A 319 12.66 11.52 30.91
CA LYS A 319 13.65 12.34 30.20
C LYS A 319 13.33 12.37 28.70
N ALA A 320 13.06 13.56 28.16
CA ALA A 320 13.19 13.83 26.73
C ALA A 320 14.69 13.98 26.39
N ARG A 321 15.15 13.26 25.36
CA ARG A 321 16.51 13.37 24.83
C ARG A 321 16.54 14.60 23.92
N LYS A 322 17.20 15.66 24.41
CA LYS A 322 17.48 16.89 23.67
C LYS A 322 18.68 16.63 22.76
N VAL A 323 18.48 16.72 21.45
CA VAL A 323 19.56 16.90 20.47
C VAL A 323 19.76 18.41 20.33
N SER A 324 20.98 18.86 20.56
CA SER A 324 21.39 20.27 20.49
C SER A 324 22.50 20.43 19.47
N GLY A 325 22.41 21.51 18.67
CA GLY A 325 23.41 21.94 17.69
C GLY A 325 22.73 22.68 16.52
N VAL A 326 22.19 23.89 16.73
CA VAL A 326 22.84 25.22 16.66
C VAL A 326 22.92 25.76 15.22
N GLY A 327 22.25 26.90 15.01
CA GLY A 327 22.29 27.72 13.80
C GLY A 327 21.33 28.90 13.95
N ASP A 328 21.82 29.96 14.59
CA ASP A 328 21.13 31.22 14.88
C ASP A 328 20.72 32.00 13.62
N GLY A 329 19.59 32.73 13.71
CA GLY A 329 19.16 33.68 12.68
C GLY A 329 17.90 34.45 13.11
N THR A 330 18.11 35.56 13.81
CA THR A 330 17.15 36.52 14.37
C THR A 330 16.43 37.40 13.33
N GLY A 331 15.18 37.77 13.63
CA GLY A 331 14.40 38.90 13.05
C GLY A 331 12.92 38.53 12.96
N ASP A 332 12.04 38.84 13.91
CA ASP A 332 11.50 40.13 14.40
C ASP A 332 10.69 40.94 13.37
N CYS A 333 9.56 41.49 13.87
CA CYS A 333 8.54 42.37 13.24
C CYS A 333 7.53 41.67 12.29
N GLY A 334 6.21 41.72 12.45
CA GLY A 334 5.29 42.44 13.34
C GLY A 334 3.85 42.19 12.88
N GLU A 335 2.90 42.19 13.82
CA GLU A 335 1.45 42.31 13.54
C GLU A 335 1.11 43.74 13.06
N PRO A 336 -0.03 43.94 12.38
CA PRO A 336 -1.19 44.42 13.14
C PRO A 336 -2.56 43.86 12.71
N SER A 337 -3.37 43.65 13.75
CA SER A 337 -4.79 43.90 13.97
C SER A 337 -5.75 44.38 12.86
N GLU A 338 -6.95 43.78 12.95
CA GLU A 338 -8.30 44.34 12.80
C GLU A 338 -8.81 44.77 11.41
N ALA A 339 -9.87 44.07 10.95
CA ALA A 339 -11.13 44.74 10.60
C ALA A 339 -12.33 43.78 10.63
N SER A 340 -13.33 44.25 11.36
CA SER A 340 -14.68 43.73 11.54
C SER A 340 -15.54 43.91 10.28
N ALA A 341 -16.35 42.92 9.90
CA ALA A 341 -17.57 43.16 9.14
C ALA A 341 -18.63 42.07 9.40
N ARG A 342 -19.65 42.51 10.12
CA ARG A 342 -20.89 41.83 10.46
C ARG A 342 -21.89 42.12 9.34
N SER A 343 -22.56 41.12 8.77
CA SER A 343 -23.80 41.32 8.01
C SER A 343 -24.75 40.13 8.20
N GLN A 344 -26.01 40.47 8.47
CA GLN A 344 -27.12 39.60 8.81
C GLN A 344 -27.99 39.28 7.58
N SER A 345 -28.82 38.23 7.74
CA SER A 345 -30.06 37.92 7.01
C SER A 345 -29.89 37.42 5.56
N GLY A 346 -30.67 36.49 5.03
CA GLY A 346 -31.84 35.75 5.50
C GLY A 346 -32.41 34.92 4.32
N HIS A 347 -33.27 33.96 4.66
CA HIS A 347 -34.25 33.25 3.81
C HIS A 347 -33.79 32.27 2.70
N SER A 348 -34.07 30.98 2.98
CA SER A 348 -35.03 30.11 2.27
C SER A 348 -35.06 30.15 0.73
N HIS A 349 -34.69 29.04 0.09
CA HIS A 349 -35.57 28.38 -0.88
C HIS A 349 -35.19 26.90 -1.12
N HIS A 350 -36.22 26.06 -1.10
CA HIS A 350 -36.30 24.74 -1.71
C HIS A 350 -35.76 24.75 -3.15
N GLN A 351 -34.94 23.76 -3.53
CA GLN A 351 -34.94 23.26 -4.90
C GLN A 351 -34.50 21.79 -4.96
N GLU A 352 -35.33 21.04 -5.67
CA GLU A 352 -35.18 19.63 -6.02
C GLU A 352 -33.92 19.42 -6.87
N ILE A 353 -33.11 18.41 -6.52
CA ILE A 353 -32.04 17.94 -7.40
C ILE A 353 -32.61 16.81 -8.24
N THR A 354 -32.98 17.14 -9.48
CA THR A 354 -33.12 16.17 -10.55
C THR A 354 -31.74 15.88 -11.14
N SER A 355 -31.39 14.60 -11.12
CA SER A 355 -30.18 14.05 -11.71
C SER A 355 -30.20 14.26 -13.22
N SER A 356 -29.28 15.07 -13.75
CA SER A 356 -29.01 15.12 -15.19
C SER A 356 -27.54 14.82 -15.43
N SER A 357 -27.29 13.57 -15.83
CA SER A 357 -26.07 13.10 -16.45
C SER A 357 -25.83 13.85 -17.75
N ARG A 358 -24.72 14.58 -17.84
CA ARG A 358 -24.16 15.07 -19.11
C ARG A 358 -22.68 14.72 -19.19
N ASN A 359 -22.38 13.91 -20.21
CA ASN A 359 -21.06 13.67 -20.76
C ASN A 359 -20.45 14.99 -21.24
N LEU A 360 -19.21 15.26 -20.86
CA LEU A 360 -18.33 16.22 -21.52
C LEU A 360 -16.94 15.56 -21.59
N GLU A 361 -16.74 14.84 -22.68
CA GLU A 361 -15.43 14.54 -23.25
C GLU A 361 -14.92 15.79 -23.99
N ASP A 362 -13.58 15.88 -24.08
CA ASP A 362 -12.79 16.67 -25.03
C ASP A 362 -13.05 18.18 -25.17
N GLU A 363 -12.19 18.98 -24.52
CA GLU A 363 -11.52 20.15 -25.14
C GLU A 363 -10.61 20.86 -24.11
N ALA A 364 -9.37 20.42 -23.94
CA ALA A 364 -8.36 21.19 -23.19
C ALA A 364 -6.89 20.84 -23.51
N LEU A 365 -6.56 20.29 -24.68
CA LEU A 365 -5.18 19.87 -24.98
C LEU A 365 -4.71 20.09 -26.43
N VAL A 366 -5.20 21.16 -27.08
CA VAL A 366 -4.66 21.61 -28.38
C VAL A 366 -4.51 23.14 -28.39
N GLN A 367 -3.52 23.67 -27.67
CA GLN A 367 -2.96 25.00 -27.94
C GLN A 367 -1.52 25.05 -27.42
N LEU A 368 -0.56 24.43 -28.12
CA LEU A 368 0.87 24.72 -27.92
C LEU A 368 1.79 24.10 -28.99
N ILE A 369 1.43 24.12 -30.28
CA ILE A 369 2.43 24.01 -31.36
C ILE A 369 1.95 24.87 -32.53
N ASP A 370 2.42 26.12 -32.55
CA ASP A 370 2.37 26.99 -33.72
C ASP A 370 3.75 27.64 -33.86
N ALA A 371 4.56 27.12 -34.78
CA ALA A 371 5.79 27.74 -35.26
C ALA A 371 6.07 27.18 -36.66
N GLY A 372 5.99 28.07 -37.64
CA GLY A 372 5.86 27.75 -39.05
C GLY A 372 7.10 27.20 -39.74
N SER A 373 6.85 26.68 -40.95
CA SER A 373 7.76 26.87 -42.07
C SER A 373 6.95 26.73 -43.36
N ASP A 374 6.76 27.85 -44.03
CA ASP A 374 6.52 27.89 -45.47
C ASP A 374 7.74 27.26 -46.18
N ASN A 375 7.49 26.38 -47.14
CA ASN A 375 8.01 26.59 -48.48
C ASN A 375 7.37 25.66 -49.51
N SER A 376 7.15 26.29 -50.65
CA SER A 376 6.50 25.89 -51.88
C SER A 376 7.15 24.74 -52.66
N ASP A 377 6.27 24.10 -53.44
CA ASP A 377 6.37 23.89 -54.90
C ASP A 377 6.68 22.50 -55.49
N LEU A 378 5.78 22.18 -56.42
CA LEU A 378 5.92 21.44 -57.68
C LEU A 378 6.23 19.92 -57.65
N GLY A 379 5.22 19.16 -58.06
CA GLY A 379 5.28 18.62 -59.43
C GLY A 379 5.18 17.11 -59.61
N SER A 380 4.37 16.78 -60.62
CA SER A 380 4.42 15.57 -61.44
C SER A 380 3.69 14.33 -60.93
N GLY A 381 2.53 14.10 -61.54
CA GLY A 381 1.77 12.87 -61.43
C GLY A 381 2.46 11.68 -62.11
N ARG A 382 2.04 10.49 -61.69
CA ARG A 382 2.11 9.27 -62.47
C ARG A 382 0.96 8.36 -62.06
N SER A 383 0.08 8.10 -63.01
CA SER A 383 -0.92 7.04 -62.97
C SER A 383 -0.26 5.70 -62.67
N ILE A 384 -0.85 4.94 -61.75
CA ILE A 384 -0.51 3.53 -61.53
C ILE A 384 -1.74 2.73 -61.95
N SER A 385 -1.52 1.92 -62.98
CA SER A 385 -2.46 0.99 -63.58
C SER A 385 -2.91 -0.08 -62.58
N ALA A 386 -4.18 -0.47 -62.67
CA ALA A 386 -4.74 -1.62 -62.00
C ALA A 386 -4.00 -2.90 -62.37
N ILE A 387 -3.60 -3.68 -61.36
CA ILE A 387 -3.14 -5.07 -61.50
C ILE A 387 -4.20 -5.94 -60.85
N SER A 388 -4.83 -6.80 -61.65
CA SER A 388 -5.74 -7.86 -61.18
C SER A 388 -4.97 -8.92 -60.38
N PRO A 389 -5.54 -9.50 -59.32
CA PRO A 389 -4.86 -10.52 -58.53
C PRO A 389 -5.00 -11.90 -59.21
N HIS A 390 -3.90 -12.64 -59.24
CA HIS A 390 -3.89 -14.08 -59.49
C HIS A 390 -3.21 -14.77 -58.31
N ASP A 391 -4.01 -15.61 -57.65
CA ASP A 391 -3.74 -16.89 -56.98
C ASP A 391 -2.57 -17.08 -55.98
N GLU A 392 -3.01 -17.58 -54.82
CA GLU A 392 -2.35 -18.46 -53.84
C GLU A 392 -1.27 -17.86 -52.91
N ASP A 393 -1.76 -17.23 -51.84
CA ASP A 393 -1.00 -16.93 -50.63
C ASP A 393 -0.73 -18.19 -49.80
N ASN A 394 0.54 -18.60 -49.71
CA ASN A 394 1.01 -19.51 -48.67
C ASN A 394 1.69 -18.68 -47.55
N PRO A 395 1.06 -18.48 -46.39
CA PRO A 395 1.51 -17.54 -45.34
C PRO A 395 2.79 -17.96 -44.62
N ASP A 396 3.27 -19.19 -44.81
CA ASP A 396 4.42 -19.74 -44.08
C ASP A 396 5.79 -19.21 -44.53
N GLN A 397 5.85 -18.44 -45.61
CA GLN A 397 7.12 -17.93 -46.18
C GLN A 397 7.44 -16.47 -45.84
N TRP A 398 6.64 -15.84 -44.98
CA TRP A 398 6.78 -14.41 -44.66
C TRP A 398 7.86 -14.22 -43.60
N ARG A 399 8.90 -13.43 -43.89
CA ARG A 399 9.90 -13.01 -42.90
C ARG A 399 9.87 -11.50 -42.74
N PHE A 400 9.75 -11.05 -41.49
CA PHE A 400 9.75 -9.65 -41.11
C PHE A 400 11.09 -9.26 -40.51
N GLY A 401 11.66 -8.15 -40.96
CA GLY A 401 12.89 -7.59 -40.40
C GLY A 401 12.94 -6.06 -40.58
N PRO A 402 13.51 -5.32 -39.62
CA PRO A 402 13.60 -3.86 -39.69
C PRO A 402 14.66 -3.41 -40.71
N SER A 403 14.33 -2.40 -41.52
CA SER A 403 15.28 -1.69 -42.38
C SER A 403 15.62 -0.33 -41.77
N PHE A 404 16.92 -0.03 -41.62
CA PHE A 404 17.41 1.15 -40.90
C PHE A 404 17.90 2.28 -41.81
N SER A 405 17.52 2.30 -43.09
CA SER A 405 18.01 3.31 -44.05
C SER A 405 17.21 4.62 -44.05
N THR A 406 16.13 4.74 -43.27
CA THR A 406 15.32 5.97 -43.14
C THR A 406 14.72 6.08 -41.74
N ASN A 407 14.59 7.31 -41.20
CA ASN A 407 13.92 7.61 -39.91
C ASN A 407 12.39 7.36 -39.92
N LYS A 408 11.92 6.35 -40.65
CA LYS A 408 10.54 5.88 -40.71
C LYS A 408 10.54 4.36 -40.69
N ILE A 409 9.68 3.78 -39.87
CA ILE A 409 9.43 2.32 -39.88
C ILE A 409 8.60 2.03 -41.12
N ILE A 410 9.21 1.37 -42.12
CA ILE A 410 8.53 0.94 -43.35
C ILE A 410 8.56 -0.59 -43.37
N PHE A 411 7.39 -1.22 -43.37
CA PHE A 411 7.25 -2.65 -43.62
C PHE A 411 7.17 -2.87 -45.13
N THR A 412 8.14 -3.56 -45.72
CA THR A 412 8.11 -3.94 -47.14
C THR A 412 8.16 -5.46 -47.25
N ALA A 413 7.17 -6.04 -47.94
CA ALA A 413 7.15 -7.45 -48.31
C ALA A 413 7.77 -7.59 -49.71
N ARG A 414 8.67 -8.55 -49.89
CA ARG A 414 9.23 -8.89 -51.20
C ARG A 414 9.31 -10.41 -51.36
N ALA A 415 8.61 -10.95 -52.35
CA ALA A 415 8.79 -12.33 -52.78
C ALA A 415 10.14 -12.48 -53.51
N VAL A 416 10.95 -13.46 -53.10
CA VAL A 416 12.19 -13.81 -53.79
C VAL A 416 11.99 -15.19 -54.40
N ASN A 417 11.99 -15.25 -55.73
CA ASN A 417 11.96 -16.51 -56.46
C ASN A 417 13.37 -17.13 -56.42
N LEU A 418 13.49 -18.31 -55.82
CA LEU A 418 14.69 -19.14 -55.94
C LEU A 418 14.38 -20.22 -56.98
N THR A 419 15.11 -20.16 -58.10
CA THR A 419 15.06 -21.12 -59.21
C THR A 419 15.46 -22.53 -58.80
#